data_AF-A0A9W9GY82-F1
#
_entry.id   AF-A0A9W9GY82-F1
#
_cell.length_a   1.000
_cell.length_b   1.000
_cell.length_c   1.000
_cell.angle_alpha   90.00
_cell.angle_beta   90.00
_cell.angle_gamma   90.00
#
_symmetry.space_group_name_H-M   'P 1'
#
loop_
_entity.id
_entity.type
_entity.pdbx_description
1 polymer ?
#
loop_
_entity_poly.entity_id
_entity_poly.type
_entity_poly.pdbx_seq_one_letter_code
_entity_poly.pdbx_strand_id
1 'polypeptide(L)'
;MKLDSIIQTFWVLPTFVLFATAHSWVEQLTVIAANGTFTGTPGYARGNWLRTAPGFNDTTMTYLIPPDGSANVTLVLPTDKLCKNTQQTQTQSDGSPRLKASAGAAIALRYQENGHVTLPWNQPGKPKNRGTVYVYGTTEPKVGETLLDVHGAWTADGTGGDKRGVLLSTQNFDDGRCYQINTGNISEARQTEYPHQANSLMGADLWCQQDVQLPATAPSGKLYTLYWVWDWPTAPGVDPTYPQGKKEIYTTCMDIDVTGTTTSHSQEQDSYATDQNLDSAAIPSEFADLDEDGSAKATQSPLESSSSSSSAASSESSATATTIWQTFTSTIPTVTETAWRTMEKTVTVRECQATGATSAGQ
;
A
#
# COMPACT_ATOMS: atom_id res chain seq x y z
N MET A 1 -28.69 14.64 64.89
CA MET A 1 -28.90 14.67 63.42
C MET A 1 -27.58 15.07 62.79
N LYS A 2 -26.87 14.12 62.18
CA LYS A 2 -25.68 14.36 61.36
C LYS A 2 -26.16 14.51 59.92
N LEU A 3 -25.78 15.60 59.26
CA LEU A 3 -25.89 15.73 57.80
C LEU A 3 -24.46 15.67 57.27
N ASP A 4 -24.05 14.51 56.78
CA ASP A 4 -22.80 14.32 56.05
C ASP A 4 -23.01 14.83 54.62
N SER A 5 -22.29 15.87 54.23
CA SER A 5 -22.31 16.44 52.88
C SER A 5 -21.22 15.77 52.05
N ILE A 6 -21.61 14.83 51.19
CA ILE A 6 -20.72 14.17 50.23
C ILE A 6 -20.56 15.11 49.03
N ILE A 7 -19.42 15.79 48.96
CA ILE A 7 -18.99 16.49 47.75
C ILE A 7 -18.42 15.44 46.80
N GLN A 8 -19.20 15.06 45.81
CA GLN A 8 -18.80 14.16 44.74
C GLN A 8 -18.02 14.98 43.70
N THR A 9 -16.71 15.08 43.87
CA THR A 9 -15.82 15.73 42.91
C THR A 9 -15.71 14.87 41.67
N PHE A 10 -16.47 15.19 40.62
CA PHE A 10 -16.30 14.61 39.29
C PHE A 10 -14.97 15.11 38.70
N TRP A 11 -13.95 14.27 38.76
CA TRP A 11 -12.75 14.44 37.95
C TRP A 11 -13.11 14.12 36.50
N VAL A 12 -13.38 15.16 35.71
CA VAL A 12 -13.39 15.04 34.25
C VAL A 12 -11.92 14.91 33.83
N LEU A 13 -11.44 13.67 33.70
CA LEU A 13 -10.18 13.38 33.01
C LEU A 13 -10.32 13.93 31.59
N PRO A 14 -9.48 14.89 31.16
CA PRO A 14 -9.45 15.29 29.77
C PRO A 14 -8.95 14.08 28.97
N THR A 15 -9.86 13.41 28.29
CA THR A 15 -9.52 12.51 27.20
C THR A 15 -8.86 13.37 26.14
N PHE A 16 -7.52 13.44 26.18
CA PHE A 16 -6.75 13.86 25.03
C PHE A 16 -7.00 12.82 23.95
N VAL A 17 -8.00 13.05 23.12
CA VAL A 17 -8.07 12.43 21.81
C VAL A 17 -6.87 12.99 21.07
N LEU A 18 -5.75 12.25 21.09
CA LEU A 18 -4.68 12.47 20.15
C LEU A 18 -5.33 12.29 18.78
N PHE A 19 -5.63 13.39 18.11
CA PHE A 19 -5.90 13.36 16.69
C PHE A 19 -4.63 12.80 16.07
N ALA A 20 -4.66 11.52 15.72
CA ALA A 20 -3.62 10.93 14.91
C ALA A 20 -3.59 11.73 13.61
N THR A 21 -2.59 12.61 13.49
CA THR A 21 -2.27 13.21 12.20
C THR A 21 -1.93 12.03 11.30
N ALA A 22 -2.68 11.90 10.21
CA ALA A 22 -2.42 10.81 9.30
C ALA A 22 -1.11 11.07 8.58
N HIS A 23 -0.25 10.05 8.57
CA HIS A 23 0.94 9.99 7.74
C HIS A 23 1.50 8.58 7.70
N SER A 24 2.16 8.28 6.59
CA SER A 24 3.04 7.13 6.43
C SER A 24 4.06 7.45 5.32
N TRP A 25 5.18 6.74 5.33
CA TRP A 25 6.23 6.78 4.32
C TRP A 25 7.01 5.46 4.38
N VAL A 26 7.80 5.17 3.34
CA VAL A 26 8.70 4.01 3.35
C VAL A 26 9.86 4.24 4.31
N GLU A 27 9.88 3.49 5.40
CA GLU A 27 10.90 3.52 6.45
C GLU A 27 12.19 2.83 5.98
N GLN A 28 12.06 1.74 5.25
CA GLN A 28 13.17 0.86 4.89
C GLN A 28 12.86 0.04 3.64
N LEU A 29 13.89 -0.21 2.84
CA LEU A 29 13.88 -1.18 1.73
C LEU A 29 14.82 -2.34 2.06
N THR A 30 14.49 -3.55 1.63
CA THR A 30 15.37 -4.73 1.78
C THR A 30 15.20 -5.71 0.62
N VAL A 31 16.24 -6.46 0.29
CA VAL A 31 16.17 -7.51 -0.73
C VAL A 31 15.48 -8.74 -0.14
N ILE A 32 14.63 -9.37 -0.94
CA ILE A 32 13.96 -10.64 -0.63
C ILE A 32 14.69 -11.75 -1.39
N ALA A 33 15.11 -12.79 -0.69
CA ALA A 33 15.70 -13.98 -1.29
C ALA A 33 14.63 -14.91 -1.88
N ALA A 34 15.10 -15.85 -2.70
CA ALA A 34 14.32 -16.94 -3.31
C ALA A 34 13.32 -17.66 -2.39
N ASN A 35 13.60 -17.75 -1.09
CA ASN A 35 12.78 -18.44 -0.11
C ASN A 35 11.87 -17.49 0.72
N GLY A 36 11.80 -16.21 0.36
CA GLY A 36 11.03 -15.18 1.06
C GLY A 36 11.75 -14.50 2.24
N THR A 37 12.97 -14.91 2.60
CA THR A 37 13.73 -14.26 3.69
C THR A 37 14.35 -12.94 3.25
N PHE A 38 14.52 -11.99 4.17
CA PHE A 38 15.27 -10.77 3.89
C PHE A 38 16.78 -11.00 3.92
N THR A 39 17.48 -10.37 2.98
CA THR A 39 18.93 -10.47 2.86
C THR A 39 19.58 -9.12 2.55
N GLY A 40 20.89 -9.06 2.78
CA GLY A 40 21.68 -7.87 2.51
C GLY A 40 21.54 -6.79 3.58
N THR A 41 22.06 -5.60 3.26
CA THR A 41 21.92 -4.41 4.11
C THR A 41 20.70 -3.61 3.65
N PRO A 42 19.84 -3.15 4.56
CA PRO A 42 18.70 -2.34 4.18
C PRO A 42 19.08 -1.01 3.54
N GLY A 43 18.22 -0.54 2.64
CA GLY A 43 18.28 0.79 2.04
C GLY A 43 17.19 1.71 2.59
N TYR A 44 17.31 2.99 2.27
CA TYR A 44 16.44 4.04 2.80
C TYR A 44 16.06 5.06 1.73
N ALA A 45 14.97 5.78 1.96
CA ALA A 45 14.53 6.86 1.09
C ALA A 45 15.55 8.01 1.02
N ARG A 46 15.40 8.87 0.00
CA ARG A 46 16.18 10.11 -0.11
C ARG A 46 15.94 10.96 1.14
N GLY A 47 16.97 11.66 1.60
CA GLY A 47 16.84 12.57 2.74
C GLY A 47 16.29 11.92 4.02
N ASN A 48 16.41 10.60 4.17
CA ASN A 48 15.86 9.87 5.31
C ASN A 48 16.37 10.40 6.65
N TRP A 49 15.46 10.44 7.64
CA TRP A 49 15.78 10.71 9.02
C TRP A 49 15.40 9.49 9.86
N LEU A 50 16.40 8.77 10.35
CA LEU A 50 16.16 7.56 11.14
C LEU A 50 15.37 7.91 12.42
N ARG A 51 14.36 7.10 12.76
CA ARG A 51 13.57 7.27 13.98
C ARG A 51 14.40 7.29 15.27
N THR A 52 15.53 6.60 15.26
CA THR A 52 16.49 6.52 16.38
C THR A 52 17.46 7.70 16.43
N ALA A 53 17.50 8.55 15.39
CA ALA A 53 18.40 9.69 15.34
C ALA A 53 17.87 10.86 16.19
N PRO A 54 18.76 11.57 16.92
CA PRO A 54 18.37 12.78 17.63
C PRO A 54 17.71 13.78 16.68
N GLY A 55 16.61 14.41 17.13
CA GLY A 55 15.89 15.41 16.34
C GLY A 55 14.89 14.85 15.32
N PHE A 56 14.69 13.52 15.28
CA PHE A 56 13.62 12.93 14.48
C PHE A 56 12.24 13.47 14.91
N ASN A 57 11.41 13.75 13.92
CA ASN A 57 10.00 14.08 14.06
C ASN A 57 9.31 13.58 12.79
N ASP A 58 8.11 13.00 12.89
CA ASP A 58 7.37 12.48 11.74
C ASP A 58 7.25 13.49 10.58
N THR A 59 7.06 14.79 10.88
CA THR A 59 7.00 15.87 9.88
C THR A 59 8.28 16.02 9.03
N THR A 60 9.42 15.49 9.49
CA THR A 60 10.66 15.48 8.70
C THR A 60 10.55 14.58 7.48
N MET A 61 9.74 13.52 7.56
CA MET A 61 9.55 12.51 6.53
C MET A 61 8.18 12.59 5.85
N THR A 62 7.14 12.97 6.58
CA THR A 62 5.78 13.11 6.02
C THR A 62 5.75 14.06 4.84
N TYR A 63 5.12 13.63 3.75
CA TYR A 63 4.80 14.47 2.61
C TYR A 63 3.40 14.15 2.09
N LEU A 64 2.48 15.07 2.34
CA LEU A 64 1.06 14.97 2.04
C LEU A 64 0.71 15.85 0.82
N ILE A 65 -0.08 15.29 -0.09
CA ILE A 65 -0.60 15.95 -1.29
C ILE A 65 -2.13 15.77 -1.33
N PRO A 66 -2.91 16.85 -1.51
CA PRO A 66 -2.51 18.26 -1.43
C PRO A 66 -2.00 18.62 -0.03
N PRO A 67 -1.08 19.60 0.11
CA PRO A 67 -0.53 19.95 1.41
C PRO A 67 -1.60 20.51 2.35
N ASP A 68 -1.36 20.37 3.66
CA ASP A 68 -2.19 20.99 4.68
C ASP A 68 -2.34 22.49 4.45
N GLY A 69 -3.54 23.01 4.68
CA GLY A 69 -3.87 24.41 4.41
C GLY A 69 -4.13 24.73 2.93
N SER A 70 -4.15 23.74 2.04
CA SER A 70 -4.64 23.92 0.67
C SER A 70 -6.05 24.52 0.67
N ALA A 71 -6.27 25.53 -0.19
CA ALA A 71 -7.57 26.17 -0.35
C ALA A 71 -8.65 25.21 -0.86
N ASN A 72 -8.23 24.13 -1.55
CA ASN A 72 -9.13 23.08 -1.98
C ASN A 72 -8.52 21.70 -1.74
N VAL A 73 -9.00 21.03 -0.69
CA VAL A 73 -8.55 19.69 -0.29
C VAL A 73 -9.10 18.56 -1.19
N THR A 74 -9.98 18.86 -2.16
CA THR A 74 -10.52 17.85 -3.08
C THR A 74 -9.76 17.74 -4.39
N LEU A 75 -8.76 18.61 -4.61
CA LEU A 75 -8.03 18.71 -5.87
C LEU A 75 -6.52 18.60 -5.66
N VAL A 76 -5.89 17.74 -6.47
CA VAL A 76 -4.44 17.76 -6.71
C VAL A 76 -4.16 18.78 -7.80
N LEU A 77 -3.21 19.68 -7.56
CA LEU A 77 -2.81 20.70 -8.52
C LEU A 77 -1.72 20.17 -9.47
N PRO A 78 -1.65 20.65 -10.73
CA PRO A 78 -0.54 20.33 -11.63
C PRO A 78 0.85 20.74 -11.11
N THR A 79 0.90 21.63 -10.12
CA THR A 79 2.14 22.07 -9.48
C THR A 79 2.56 21.21 -8.29
N ASP A 80 1.69 20.31 -7.81
CA ASP A 80 1.99 19.47 -6.66
C ASP A 80 3.10 18.49 -7.00
N LYS A 81 4.23 18.62 -6.30
CA LYS A 81 5.42 17.82 -6.57
C LYS A 81 5.22 16.41 -6.05
N LEU A 82 5.70 15.43 -6.81
CA LEU A 82 5.67 14.02 -6.42
C LEU A 82 6.61 13.74 -5.25
N CYS A 83 7.79 14.34 -5.24
CA CYS A 83 8.77 14.15 -4.18
C CYS A 83 8.78 15.34 -3.22
N LYS A 84 8.91 15.03 -1.92
CA LYS A 84 9.19 16.02 -0.87
C LYS A 84 10.40 16.86 -1.25
N ASN A 85 10.48 18.11 -0.78
CA ASN A 85 11.61 19.00 -1.03
C ASN A 85 12.99 18.38 -0.72
N THR A 86 13.09 17.59 0.36
CA THR A 86 14.30 16.85 0.76
C THR A 86 14.56 15.58 -0.06
N GLN A 87 13.68 15.25 -0.99
CA GLN A 87 13.69 14.01 -1.79
C GLN A 87 13.65 14.27 -3.31
N GLN A 88 13.75 15.53 -3.76
CA GLN A 88 13.70 15.84 -5.20
C GLN A 88 14.98 15.48 -5.95
N THR A 89 16.11 15.41 -5.25
CA THR A 89 17.41 15.01 -5.80
C THR A 89 17.80 13.65 -5.27
N GLN A 90 18.55 12.88 -6.05
CA GLN A 90 19.00 11.53 -5.71
C GLN A 90 20.13 11.54 -4.67
N THR A 91 19.92 12.17 -3.52
CA THR A 91 20.91 12.36 -2.46
C THR A 91 20.48 11.61 -1.21
N GLN A 92 21.37 10.76 -0.67
CA GLN A 92 21.14 10.08 0.60
C GLN A 92 21.60 10.92 1.77
N SER A 93 20.91 10.75 2.90
CA SER A 93 21.41 11.21 4.20
C SER A 93 22.51 10.28 4.72
N ASP A 94 23.43 10.83 5.51
CA ASP A 94 24.44 10.04 6.21
C ASP A 94 23.79 8.96 7.10
N GLY A 95 24.35 7.75 7.07
CA GLY A 95 23.80 6.60 7.80
C GLY A 95 22.54 5.97 7.20
N SER A 96 22.01 6.50 6.10
CA SER A 96 20.85 5.97 5.38
C SER A 96 21.23 5.64 3.93
N PRO A 97 22.00 4.55 3.67
CA PRO A 97 22.45 4.21 2.33
C PRO A 97 21.28 3.84 1.39
N ARG A 98 21.53 3.87 0.08
CA ARG A 98 20.61 3.27 -0.90
C ARG A 98 20.63 1.76 -0.75
N LEU A 99 19.52 1.12 -1.13
CA LEU A 99 19.50 -0.33 -1.26
C LEU A 99 20.42 -0.73 -2.42
N LYS A 100 21.18 -1.82 -2.24
CA LYS A 100 21.88 -2.50 -3.33
C LYS A 100 21.10 -3.75 -3.69
N ALA A 101 20.67 -3.85 -4.94
CA ALA A 101 19.91 -4.98 -5.44
C ALA A 101 20.30 -5.29 -6.89
N SER A 102 20.11 -6.52 -7.36
CA SER A 102 20.30 -6.87 -8.76
C SER A 102 19.07 -6.53 -9.60
N ALA A 103 19.27 -6.40 -10.92
CA ALA A 103 18.15 -6.35 -11.84
C ALA A 103 17.32 -7.65 -11.70
N GLY A 104 15.99 -7.55 -11.66
CA GLY A 104 15.15 -8.71 -11.37
C GLY A 104 15.10 -9.14 -9.90
N ALA A 105 15.71 -8.41 -8.97
CA ALA A 105 15.57 -8.71 -7.55
C ALA A 105 14.18 -8.35 -7.01
N ALA A 106 13.63 -9.24 -6.19
CA ALA A 106 12.50 -8.94 -5.32
C ALA A 106 12.96 -8.07 -4.15
N ILE A 107 12.19 -7.05 -3.79
CA ILE A 107 12.46 -6.16 -2.67
C ILE A 107 11.20 -5.92 -1.86
N ALA A 108 11.34 -5.71 -0.56
CA ALA A 108 10.26 -5.29 0.32
C ALA A 108 10.41 -3.79 0.63
N LEU A 109 9.32 -3.03 0.48
CA LEU A 109 9.19 -1.66 0.95
C LEU A 109 8.38 -1.69 2.24
N ARG A 110 8.97 -1.26 3.36
CA ARG A 110 8.35 -1.36 4.68
C ARG A 110 7.98 0.01 5.23
N TYR A 111 6.81 0.11 5.85
CA TYR A 111 6.24 1.38 6.31
C TYR A 111 5.37 1.17 7.56
N GLN A 112 5.19 2.23 8.35
CA GLN A 112 4.34 2.15 9.54
C GLN A 112 2.88 2.43 9.20
N GLU A 113 1.99 1.65 9.83
CA GLU A 113 0.55 1.79 9.67
C GLU A 113 0.00 3.01 10.41
N ASN A 114 0.65 3.42 11.51
CA ASN A 114 0.37 4.66 12.26
C ASN A 114 -1.12 4.87 12.63
N GLY A 115 -1.81 3.77 12.95
CA GLY A 115 -3.23 3.71 13.31
C GLY A 115 -4.19 3.66 12.12
N HIS A 116 -3.71 3.71 10.88
CA HIS A 116 -4.55 3.66 9.67
C HIS A 116 -5.18 2.30 9.45
N VAL A 117 -4.54 1.24 9.92
CA VAL A 117 -4.94 -0.15 9.73
C VAL A 117 -5.68 -0.68 10.94
N THR A 118 -5.11 -0.54 12.14
CA THR A 118 -5.70 -1.15 13.34
C THR A 118 -6.78 -0.31 14.00
N LEU A 119 -6.85 0.99 13.69
CA LEU A 119 -7.88 1.91 14.17
C LEU A 119 -8.67 2.55 13.01
N PRO A 120 -9.27 1.74 12.10
CA PRO A 120 -9.78 2.24 10.85
C PRO A 120 -10.99 3.19 11.01
N TRP A 121 -11.64 3.12 12.17
CA TRP A 121 -12.82 3.88 12.57
C TRP A 121 -12.50 5.32 12.99
N ASN A 122 -11.23 5.64 13.26
CA ASN A 122 -10.83 6.98 13.70
C ASN A 122 -11.10 8.05 12.63
N GLN A 123 -11.16 7.65 11.36
CA GLN A 123 -11.41 8.54 10.24
C GLN A 123 -12.54 7.97 9.39
N PRO A 124 -13.75 8.55 9.45
CA PRO A 124 -14.88 8.07 8.65
C PRO A 124 -14.63 8.33 7.16
N GLY A 125 -15.25 7.51 6.30
CA GLY A 125 -15.17 7.68 4.84
C GLY A 125 -13.87 7.21 4.20
N LYS A 126 -12.96 6.59 4.96
CA LYS A 126 -11.74 5.99 4.42
C LYS A 126 -12.01 4.68 3.67
N PRO A 127 -11.20 4.35 2.64
CA PRO A 127 -11.34 3.12 1.86
C PRO A 127 -11.18 1.85 2.71
N LYS A 128 -11.87 0.77 2.32
CA LYS A 128 -11.91 -0.52 3.05
C LYS A 128 -10.51 -1.11 3.29
N ASN A 129 -9.66 -1.13 2.27
CA ASN A 129 -8.30 -1.68 2.34
C ASN A 129 -7.26 -0.65 2.82
N ARG A 130 -7.75 0.44 3.44
CA ARG A 130 -6.92 1.52 3.99
C ARG A 130 -6.09 2.25 2.95
N GLY A 131 -6.55 2.21 1.71
CA GLY A 131 -5.99 2.90 0.56
C GLY A 131 -5.24 1.95 -0.34
N THR A 132 -4.76 2.49 -1.44
CA THR A 132 -4.01 1.74 -2.44
C THR A 132 -2.62 2.35 -2.55
N VAL A 133 -1.62 1.49 -2.55
CA VAL A 133 -0.23 1.87 -2.68
C VAL A 133 0.26 1.48 -4.07
N TYR A 134 0.83 2.46 -4.75
CA TYR A 134 1.39 2.33 -6.09
C TYR A 134 2.89 2.55 -6.00
N VAL A 135 3.64 1.67 -6.65
CA VAL A 135 5.10 1.83 -6.78
C VAL A 135 5.44 2.02 -8.24
N TYR A 136 6.01 3.17 -8.56
CA TYR A 136 6.49 3.51 -9.90
C TYR A 136 8.01 3.41 -9.96
N GLY A 137 8.55 3.08 -11.12
CA GLY A 137 9.99 2.91 -11.34
C GLY A 137 10.52 3.65 -12.58
N THR A 138 11.72 4.21 -12.50
CA THR A 138 12.38 4.86 -13.64
C THR A 138 13.91 4.92 -13.49
N THR A 139 14.63 4.95 -14.62
CA THR A 139 16.06 5.30 -14.69
C THR A 139 16.31 6.77 -15.04
N GLU A 140 15.25 7.54 -15.31
CA GLU A 140 15.30 8.92 -15.80
C GLU A 140 14.45 9.85 -14.92
N PRO A 141 14.68 9.91 -13.60
CA PRO A 141 13.91 10.79 -12.72
C PRO A 141 14.17 12.27 -13.03
N LYS A 142 13.17 13.13 -12.82
CA LYS A 142 13.31 14.59 -12.94
C LYS A 142 13.25 15.27 -11.57
N VAL A 143 14.07 16.31 -11.39
CA VAL A 143 13.90 17.23 -10.27
C VAL A 143 12.59 17.98 -10.46
N GLY A 144 11.77 18.03 -9.41
CA GLY A 144 10.46 18.70 -9.48
C GLY A 144 9.42 17.95 -10.31
N GLU A 145 9.57 16.62 -10.48
CA GLU A 145 8.51 15.73 -10.98
C GLU A 145 7.19 16.03 -10.27
N THR A 146 6.08 16.10 -11.01
CA THR A 146 4.76 16.38 -10.42
C THR A 146 3.99 15.09 -10.19
N LEU A 147 3.06 15.08 -9.24
CA LEU A 147 2.26 13.89 -8.95
C LEU A 147 1.46 13.46 -10.19
N LEU A 148 0.86 14.41 -10.91
CA LEU A 148 -0.01 14.13 -12.07
C LEU A 148 0.76 13.70 -13.33
N ASP A 149 2.06 13.96 -13.43
CA ASP A 149 2.89 13.47 -14.54
C ASP A 149 3.22 11.97 -14.41
N VAL A 150 3.06 11.40 -13.21
CA VAL A 150 3.43 10.02 -12.88
C VAL A 150 2.23 9.21 -12.42
N HIS A 151 1.58 9.61 -11.33
CA HIS A 151 0.52 8.84 -10.68
C HIS A 151 -0.75 8.83 -11.54
N GLY A 152 -1.15 7.63 -11.98
CA GLY A 152 -2.23 7.42 -12.95
C GLY A 152 -1.85 7.70 -14.42
N ALA A 153 -0.68 8.30 -14.67
CA ALA A 153 -0.18 8.56 -16.02
C ALA A 153 0.76 7.43 -16.51
N TRP A 154 1.69 6.99 -15.66
CA TRP A 154 2.59 5.88 -15.98
C TRP A 154 1.86 4.55 -15.85
N THR A 155 2.01 3.71 -16.87
CA THR A 155 1.37 2.39 -16.97
C THR A 155 2.39 1.28 -16.82
N ALA A 156 1.91 0.09 -16.48
CA ALA A 156 2.71 -1.12 -16.32
C ALA A 156 3.53 -1.48 -17.58
N ASP A 157 2.96 -1.29 -18.76
CA ASP A 157 3.59 -1.55 -20.05
C ASP A 157 4.58 -0.45 -20.51
N GLY A 158 4.76 0.61 -19.72
CA GLY A 158 5.65 1.73 -20.03
C GLY A 158 5.20 2.62 -21.19
N THR A 159 3.96 2.51 -21.65
CA THR A 159 3.45 3.33 -22.76
C THR A 159 2.76 4.62 -22.32
N GLY A 160 2.37 4.69 -21.05
CA GLY A 160 1.68 5.82 -20.44
C GLY A 160 2.57 7.02 -20.10
N GLY A 161 1.91 8.16 -19.88
CA GLY A 161 2.56 9.43 -19.55
C GLY A 161 3.62 9.82 -20.58
N ASP A 162 4.81 10.18 -20.09
CA ASP A 162 5.95 10.54 -20.93
C ASP A 162 6.93 9.39 -21.20
N LYS A 163 6.54 8.15 -20.88
CA LYS A 163 7.26 6.89 -21.19
C LYS A 163 8.64 6.74 -20.57
N ARG A 164 8.98 7.57 -19.57
CA ARG A 164 10.25 7.44 -18.83
C ARG A 164 10.23 6.39 -17.74
N GLY A 165 9.05 5.91 -17.37
CA GLY A 165 8.92 4.94 -16.29
C GLY A 165 7.66 4.12 -16.40
N VAL A 166 7.48 3.26 -15.39
CA VAL A 166 6.47 2.21 -15.36
C VAL A 166 5.80 2.17 -13.99
N LEU A 167 4.58 1.65 -13.96
CA LEU A 167 3.97 1.17 -12.73
C LEU A 167 4.46 -0.25 -12.45
N LEU A 168 5.19 -0.46 -11.35
CA LEU A 168 5.75 -1.77 -10.98
C LEU A 168 4.75 -2.63 -10.21
N SER A 169 4.00 -2.02 -9.29
CA SER A 169 3.04 -2.75 -8.46
C SER A 169 1.96 -1.84 -7.90
N THR A 170 0.81 -2.45 -7.61
CA THR A 170 -0.35 -1.84 -6.96
C THR A 170 -0.84 -2.80 -5.89
N GLN A 171 -0.78 -2.40 -4.63
CA GLN A 171 -1.23 -3.23 -3.50
C GLN A 171 -2.10 -2.43 -2.53
N ASN A 172 -2.75 -3.14 -1.61
CA ASN A 172 -3.43 -2.48 -0.49
C ASN A 172 -2.39 -1.92 0.48
N PHE A 173 -2.71 -0.82 1.17
CA PHE A 173 -1.85 -0.33 2.26
C PHE A 173 -1.86 -1.26 3.47
N ASP A 174 -3.01 -1.90 3.71
CA ASP A 174 -3.12 -2.98 4.68
C ASP A 174 -2.67 -4.30 4.04
N ASP A 175 -1.49 -4.80 4.43
CA ASP A 175 -0.92 -6.07 3.98
C ASP A 175 -1.55 -7.32 4.65
N GLY A 176 -2.52 -7.09 5.55
CA GLY A 176 -3.23 -8.14 6.27
C GLY A 176 -2.52 -8.67 7.51
N ARG A 177 -1.27 -8.27 7.77
CA ARG A 177 -0.44 -8.77 8.89
C ARG A 177 0.00 -7.69 9.85
N CYS A 178 0.35 -6.51 9.34
CA CYS A 178 0.92 -5.44 10.12
C CYS A 178 -0.02 -4.91 11.22
N TYR A 179 0.55 -4.34 12.27
CA TYR A 179 -0.22 -3.69 13.33
C TYR A 179 0.63 -2.70 14.10
N GLN A 180 0.00 -1.60 14.50
CA GLN A 180 0.43 -0.80 15.64
C GLN A 180 -0.21 -1.37 16.90
N ILE A 181 0.56 -1.47 17.99
CA ILE A 181 0.04 -1.88 19.29
C ILE A 181 -0.98 -0.86 19.81
N ASN A 182 -2.20 -1.33 20.03
CA ASN A 182 -3.25 -0.60 20.73
C ASN A 182 -4.31 -1.58 21.25
N THR A 183 -5.34 -1.05 21.91
CA THR A 183 -6.45 -1.83 22.48
C THR A 183 -7.62 -2.02 21.50
N GLY A 184 -7.40 -1.80 20.21
CA GLY A 184 -8.38 -2.05 19.16
C GLY A 184 -8.41 -3.52 18.78
N ASN A 185 -9.59 -4.03 18.45
CA ASN A 185 -9.81 -5.44 18.14
C ASN A 185 -8.94 -5.98 16.98
N ILE A 186 -8.65 -5.14 15.98
CA ILE A 186 -7.77 -5.53 14.85
C ILE A 186 -6.33 -5.69 15.34
N SER A 187 -5.84 -4.77 16.17
CA SER A 187 -4.49 -4.85 16.74
C SER A 187 -4.34 -6.11 17.61
N GLU A 188 -5.27 -6.34 18.55
CA GLU A 188 -5.22 -7.49 19.46
C GLU A 188 -5.30 -8.83 18.72
N ALA A 189 -6.15 -8.92 17.69
CA ALA A 189 -6.25 -10.11 16.84
C ALA A 189 -4.95 -10.37 16.07
N ARG A 190 -4.37 -9.33 15.44
CA ARG A 190 -3.12 -9.49 14.67
C ARG A 190 -1.90 -9.76 15.54
N GLN A 191 -1.84 -9.20 16.76
CA GLN A 191 -0.80 -9.57 17.73
C GLN A 191 -0.85 -11.06 18.09
N THR A 192 -2.05 -11.64 18.14
CA THR A 192 -2.26 -13.06 18.43
C THR A 192 -1.92 -13.94 17.22
N GLU A 193 -2.33 -13.53 16.02
CA GLU A 193 -2.14 -14.29 14.78
C GLU A 193 -0.71 -14.17 14.22
N TYR A 194 -0.11 -12.99 14.36
CA TYR A 194 1.20 -12.61 13.82
C TYR A 194 2.12 -12.09 14.94
N PRO A 195 2.45 -12.92 15.95
CA PRO A 195 3.30 -12.49 17.04
C PRO A 195 4.71 -12.18 16.52
N HIS A 196 5.26 -11.05 16.94
CA HIS A 196 6.65 -10.69 16.65
C HIS A 196 7.37 -10.24 17.94
N GLN A 197 8.70 -10.31 17.92
CA GLN A 197 9.51 -9.87 19.06
C GLN A 197 9.88 -8.41 18.88
N ALA A 198 9.50 -7.58 19.85
CA ALA A 198 9.85 -6.17 19.82
C ALA A 198 11.37 -5.95 19.69
N ASN A 199 11.78 -5.06 18.79
CA ASN A 199 13.18 -4.78 18.49
C ASN A 199 13.44 -3.27 18.36
N SER A 200 14.70 -2.86 18.24
CA SER A 200 15.06 -1.43 18.19
C SER A 200 14.65 -0.71 16.90
N LEU A 201 14.36 -1.45 15.83
CA LEU A 201 13.97 -0.90 14.53
C LEU A 201 12.48 -0.58 14.53
N MET A 202 11.65 -1.57 14.88
CA MET A 202 10.20 -1.51 14.72
C MET A 202 9.46 -1.23 16.02
N GLY A 203 10.15 -1.30 17.15
CA GLY A 203 9.51 -1.25 18.46
C GLY A 203 8.66 -2.49 18.66
N ALA A 204 7.50 -2.32 19.29
CA ALA A 204 6.52 -3.38 19.50
C ALA A 204 5.49 -3.50 18.36
N ASP A 205 5.60 -2.65 17.33
CA ASP A 205 4.70 -2.66 16.18
C ASP A 205 5.26 -3.58 15.09
N LEU A 206 4.37 -4.24 14.36
CA LEU A 206 4.71 -4.94 13.13
C LEU A 206 4.43 -4.02 11.94
N TRP A 207 5.48 -3.59 11.24
CA TRP A 207 5.39 -2.70 10.08
C TRP A 207 4.65 -3.35 8.92
N CYS A 208 3.92 -2.53 8.17
CA CYS A 208 3.34 -2.95 6.90
C CYS A 208 4.40 -3.04 5.81
N GLN A 209 4.03 -3.73 4.75
CA GLN A 209 4.92 -4.05 3.65
C GLN A 209 4.24 -3.94 2.30
N GLN A 210 5.06 -3.73 1.28
CA GLN A 210 4.71 -3.99 -0.10
C GLN A 210 5.92 -4.62 -0.78
N ASP A 211 5.76 -5.84 -1.28
CA ASP A 211 6.78 -6.53 -2.06
C ASP A 211 6.72 -6.09 -3.54
N VAL A 212 7.89 -5.82 -4.12
CA VAL A 212 8.04 -5.26 -5.47
C VAL A 212 9.15 -5.97 -6.20
N GLN A 213 8.91 -6.27 -7.47
CA GLN A 213 9.88 -6.86 -8.38
C GLN A 213 10.59 -5.75 -9.17
N LEU A 214 11.92 -5.62 -9.04
CA LEU A 214 12.69 -4.74 -9.93
C LEU A 214 12.66 -5.29 -11.37
N PRO A 215 12.63 -4.42 -12.40
CA PRO A 215 12.72 -4.90 -13.78
C PRO A 215 13.99 -5.70 -14.02
N ALA A 216 13.87 -6.84 -14.69
CA ALA A 216 15.02 -7.65 -15.12
C ALA A 216 15.94 -6.89 -16.11
N THR A 217 15.39 -5.86 -16.77
CA THR A 217 16.07 -4.97 -17.71
C THR A 217 16.69 -3.74 -17.04
N ALA A 218 16.58 -3.59 -15.71
CA ALA A 218 17.18 -2.46 -15.00
C ALA A 218 18.70 -2.44 -15.24
N PRO A 219 19.27 -1.35 -15.76
CA PRO A 219 20.67 -1.31 -16.15
C PRO A 219 21.60 -1.30 -14.93
N SER A 220 22.45 -2.32 -14.83
CA SER A 220 23.50 -2.42 -13.81
C SER A 220 24.43 -1.19 -13.84
N GLY A 221 24.80 -0.70 -12.66
CA GLY A 221 25.64 0.50 -12.50
C GLY A 221 24.90 1.82 -12.67
N LYS A 222 23.59 1.81 -12.92
CA LYS A 222 22.74 3.01 -12.88
C LYS A 222 21.83 3.00 -11.66
N LEU A 223 21.42 4.19 -11.25
CA LEU A 223 20.36 4.34 -10.24
C LEU A 223 19.02 3.99 -10.85
N TYR A 224 18.22 3.28 -10.05
CA TYR A 224 16.81 3.04 -10.34
C TYR A 224 15.98 3.73 -9.26
N THR A 225 15.19 4.72 -9.66
CA THR A 225 14.35 5.50 -8.76
C THR A 225 13.01 4.81 -8.60
N LEU A 226 12.55 4.72 -7.35
CA LEU A 226 11.19 4.33 -7.01
C LEU A 226 10.40 5.50 -6.43
N TYR A 227 9.14 5.59 -6.83
CA TYR A 227 8.15 6.47 -6.23
C TYR A 227 7.06 5.63 -5.59
N TRP A 228 7.00 5.65 -4.26
CA TRP A 228 5.93 5.05 -3.49
C TRP A 228 4.84 6.10 -3.30
N VAL A 229 3.59 5.76 -3.67
CA VAL A 229 2.43 6.65 -3.63
C VAL A 229 1.28 5.93 -2.97
N TRP A 230 0.84 6.40 -1.81
CA TRP A 230 -0.31 5.88 -1.10
C TRP A 230 -1.50 6.82 -1.26
N ASP A 231 -2.53 6.38 -2.00
CA ASP A 231 -3.79 7.09 -2.16
C ASP A 231 -4.79 6.65 -1.09
N TRP A 232 -5.15 7.57 -0.19
CA TRP A 232 -6.00 7.32 0.97
C TRP A 232 -7.10 8.38 1.17
N PRO A 233 -7.97 8.55 0.17
CA PRO A 233 -8.94 9.64 0.16
C PRO A 233 -10.05 9.43 1.20
N THR A 234 -10.74 10.52 1.52
CA THR A 234 -12.02 10.47 2.25
C THR A 234 -13.16 10.61 1.26
N ALA A 235 -14.12 9.68 1.31
CA ALA A 235 -15.30 9.70 0.45
C ALA A 235 -16.22 10.91 0.74
N PRO A 236 -16.83 11.52 -0.30
CA PRO A 236 -17.80 12.59 -0.11
C PRO A 236 -19.04 12.11 0.63
N GLY A 237 -19.65 13.00 1.42
CA GLY A 237 -20.89 12.75 2.14
C GLY A 237 -20.79 11.82 3.36
N VAL A 238 -19.59 11.39 3.76
CA VAL A 238 -19.40 10.49 4.92
C VAL A 238 -18.81 11.24 6.13
N ASP A 239 -17.70 11.96 5.94
CA ASP A 239 -17.11 12.80 6.98
C ASP A 239 -17.71 14.21 6.91
N PRO A 240 -18.40 14.70 7.96
CA PRO A 240 -18.99 16.04 7.97
C PRO A 240 -17.95 17.17 7.89
N THR A 241 -16.69 16.90 8.26
CA THR A 241 -15.56 17.84 8.09
C THR A 241 -15.21 18.03 6.61
N TYR A 242 -15.43 16.99 5.81
CA TYR A 242 -15.11 16.94 4.38
C TYR A 242 -16.34 16.51 3.57
N PRO A 243 -17.39 17.34 3.50
CA PRO A 243 -18.65 16.97 2.86
C PRO A 243 -18.49 16.66 1.37
N GLN A 244 -17.49 17.27 0.71
CA GLN A 244 -17.12 17.02 -0.68
C GLN A 244 -15.99 15.99 -0.84
N GLY A 245 -15.64 15.28 0.24
CA GLY A 245 -14.50 14.39 0.32
C GLY A 245 -13.18 15.13 0.54
N LYS A 246 -12.09 14.36 0.56
CA LYS A 246 -10.72 14.85 0.70
C LYS A 246 -9.79 13.99 -0.14
N LYS A 247 -8.91 14.61 -0.91
CA LYS A 247 -7.72 13.97 -1.48
C LYS A 247 -6.63 13.96 -0.42
N GLU A 248 -6.01 12.81 -0.26
CA GLU A 248 -5.02 12.59 0.78
C GLU A 248 -4.07 11.51 0.29
N ILE A 249 -2.93 11.96 -0.21
CA ILE A 249 -1.94 11.14 -0.89
C ILE A 249 -0.59 11.36 -0.21
N TYR A 250 0.05 10.28 0.23
CA TYR A 250 1.39 10.33 0.79
C TYR A 250 2.38 9.74 -0.19
N THR A 251 3.56 10.34 -0.27
CA THR A 251 4.58 9.84 -1.20
C THR A 251 5.95 9.73 -0.55
N THR A 252 6.76 8.83 -1.07
CA THR A 252 8.17 8.68 -0.70
C THR A 252 8.99 8.41 -1.95
N CYS A 253 10.07 9.16 -2.15
CA CYS A 253 10.98 8.97 -3.26
C CYS A 253 12.30 8.37 -2.78
N MET A 254 12.73 7.31 -3.45
CA MET A 254 13.91 6.53 -3.06
C MET A 254 14.68 6.07 -4.29
N ASP A 255 15.94 5.69 -4.10
CA ASP A 255 16.82 5.22 -5.16
C ASP A 255 17.49 3.90 -4.76
N ILE A 256 17.72 3.07 -5.77
CA ILE A 256 18.37 1.78 -5.64
C ILE A 256 19.63 1.79 -6.50
N ASP A 257 20.74 1.36 -5.92
CA ASP A 257 21.96 1.05 -6.65
C ASP A 257 21.77 -0.33 -7.30
N VAL A 258 21.54 -0.36 -8.62
CA VAL A 258 21.40 -1.63 -9.35
C VAL A 258 22.79 -2.23 -9.56
N THR A 259 23.03 -3.42 -9.02
CA THR A 259 24.35 -4.07 -8.99
C THR A 259 24.31 -5.47 -9.62
N GLY A 260 25.47 -5.95 -10.09
CA GLY A 260 25.62 -7.35 -10.51
C GLY A 260 24.90 -7.72 -11.81
N THR A 261 24.74 -9.03 -12.02
CA THR A 261 24.00 -9.65 -13.12
C THR A 261 22.55 -9.88 -12.73
N THR A 262 21.65 -9.95 -13.71
CA THR A 262 20.21 -10.20 -13.50
C THR A 262 19.99 -11.45 -12.66
N THR A 263 19.21 -11.33 -11.59
CA THR A 263 18.72 -12.44 -10.77
C THR A 263 17.21 -12.41 -10.91
N SER A 264 16.62 -13.24 -11.79
CA SER A 264 15.16 -13.26 -11.92
C SER A 264 14.55 -14.05 -10.78
N HIS A 265 13.59 -13.47 -10.06
CA HIS A 265 12.83 -14.14 -9.01
C HIS A 265 12.23 -15.48 -9.48
N SER A 266 11.67 -15.53 -10.68
CA SER A 266 11.11 -16.72 -11.32
C SER A 266 12.11 -17.85 -11.59
N GLN A 267 13.41 -17.54 -11.71
CA GLN A 267 14.44 -18.51 -12.07
C GLN A 267 15.09 -19.16 -10.84
N GLU A 268 14.94 -18.57 -9.66
CA GLU A 268 15.52 -19.06 -8.42
C GLU A 268 14.49 -19.24 -7.30
N GLN A 269 13.17 -19.13 -7.55
CA GLN A 269 12.17 -19.26 -6.48
C GLN A 269 12.21 -20.65 -5.83
N ASP A 270 12.64 -20.69 -4.57
CA ASP A 270 12.49 -21.85 -3.70
C ASP A 270 11.08 -21.87 -3.12
N SER A 271 10.66 -23.00 -2.55
CA SER A 271 9.45 -22.99 -1.72
C SER A 271 9.61 -21.97 -0.60
N TYR A 272 8.64 -21.06 -0.44
CA TYR A 272 8.63 -20.09 0.65
C TYR A 272 8.90 -20.80 1.99
N ALA A 273 9.94 -20.39 2.71
CA ALA A 273 10.33 -21.05 3.94
C ALA A 273 9.23 -20.88 5.01
N THR A 274 8.86 -21.95 5.70
CA THR A 274 7.88 -21.86 6.79
C THR A 274 8.52 -21.27 8.05
N ASP A 275 7.70 -20.75 8.96
CA ASP A 275 8.11 -20.30 10.31
C ASP A 275 9.23 -19.23 10.31
N GLN A 276 9.27 -18.40 9.27
CA GLN A 276 10.20 -17.28 9.19
C GLN A 276 9.88 -16.21 10.25
N ASN A 277 10.92 -15.53 10.73
CA ASN A 277 10.74 -14.35 11.57
C ASN A 277 10.06 -13.23 10.76
N LEU A 278 8.88 -12.78 11.22
CA LEU A 278 8.08 -11.74 10.58
C LEU A 278 8.81 -10.39 10.48
N ASP A 279 9.79 -10.15 11.33
CA ASP A 279 10.62 -8.94 11.25
C ASP A 279 11.53 -8.93 10.01
N SER A 280 11.74 -10.09 9.39
CA SER A 280 12.72 -10.32 8.32
C SER A 280 12.21 -11.24 7.20
N ALA A 281 10.92 -11.17 6.88
CA ALA A 281 10.28 -12.04 5.89
C ALA A 281 9.33 -11.29 4.96
N ALA A 282 9.23 -11.77 3.72
CA ALA A 282 8.28 -11.31 2.73
C ALA A 282 6.82 -11.60 3.14
N ILE A 283 5.85 -10.93 2.50
CA ILE A 283 4.44 -11.28 2.68
C ILE A 283 4.14 -12.42 1.70
N PRO A 284 3.80 -13.64 2.15
CA PRO A 284 3.66 -14.81 1.27
C PRO A 284 2.73 -14.61 0.08
N SER A 285 1.61 -13.90 0.26
CA SER A 285 0.70 -13.60 -0.85
C SER A 285 1.32 -12.64 -1.86
N GLU A 286 2.00 -11.58 -1.39
CA GLU A 286 2.64 -10.62 -2.29
C GLU A 286 3.86 -11.24 -2.97
N PHE A 287 4.66 -12.01 -2.23
CA PHE A 287 5.80 -12.78 -2.72
C PHE A 287 5.41 -13.79 -3.79
N ALA A 288 4.29 -14.50 -3.60
CA ALA A 288 3.75 -15.43 -4.60
C ALA A 288 3.23 -14.72 -5.86
N ASP A 289 2.86 -13.45 -5.75
CA ASP A 289 2.41 -12.63 -6.88
C ASP A 289 3.59 -11.91 -7.60
N LEU A 290 4.84 -12.12 -7.16
CA LEU A 290 6.05 -11.61 -7.81
C LEU A 290 6.42 -12.46 -9.05
N ASP A 291 5.60 -12.44 -10.10
CA ASP A 291 5.89 -13.17 -11.33
C ASP A 291 5.80 -12.31 -12.62
N GLU A 292 6.99 -12.13 -13.19
CA GLU A 292 7.40 -11.94 -14.59
C GLU A 292 6.68 -10.92 -15.49
N ASP A 293 7.45 -9.86 -15.79
CA ASP A 293 7.25 -8.79 -16.78
C ASP A 293 6.19 -7.74 -16.43
N GLY A 294 6.48 -6.94 -15.39
CA GLY A 294 5.97 -5.56 -15.21
C GLY A 294 4.46 -5.37 -15.11
N SER A 295 3.67 -6.44 -15.22
CA SER A 295 2.22 -6.38 -15.27
C SER A 295 1.70 -6.34 -13.85
N ALA A 296 1.54 -5.13 -13.31
CA ALA A 296 0.87 -4.89 -12.04
C ALA A 296 -0.52 -5.57 -12.07
N LYS A 297 -0.62 -6.76 -11.49
CA LYS A 297 -1.88 -7.49 -11.38
C LYS A 297 -2.64 -6.87 -10.21
N ALA A 298 -3.71 -6.14 -10.51
CA ALA A 298 -4.57 -5.60 -9.46
C ALA A 298 -5.22 -6.75 -8.71
N THR A 299 -5.05 -6.80 -7.38
CA THR A 299 -5.82 -7.68 -6.49
C THR A 299 -7.30 -7.28 -6.57
N GLN A 300 -8.09 -8.01 -7.35
CA GLN A 300 -9.52 -7.70 -7.56
C GLN A 300 -10.34 -8.00 -6.32
N SER A 301 -11.11 -7.00 -5.86
CA SER A 301 -12.29 -7.20 -5.02
C SER A 301 -13.51 -6.53 -5.68
N PRO A 302 -14.75 -7.05 -5.51
CA PRO A 302 -15.87 -6.75 -6.40
C PRO A 302 -16.38 -5.31 -6.25
N LEU A 303 -16.44 -4.58 -7.37
CA LEU A 303 -17.14 -3.31 -7.49
C LEU A 303 -18.65 -3.54 -7.63
N GLU A 304 -19.43 -3.09 -6.65
CA GLU A 304 -20.88 -2.98 -6.77
C GLU A 304 -21.25 -1.70 -7.54
N SER A 305 -21.98 -1.87 -8.63
CA SER A 305 -22.51 -0.82 -9.48
C SER A 305 -23.93 -0.46 -9.04
N SER A 306 -24.10 0.73 -8.44
CA SER A 306 -25.42 1.33 -8.20
C SER A 306 -25.88 2.07 -9.46
N SER A 307 -26.85 1.50 -10.15
CA SER A 307 -27.55 2.11 -11.27
C SER A 307 -28.71 2.98 -10.77
N SER A 308 -28.85 4.19 -11.32
CA SER A 308 -30.10 4.95 -11.25
C SER A 308 -30.37 5.60 -12.60
N SER A 309 -31.42 5.10 -13.25
CA SER A 309 -32.01 5.52 -14.50
C SER A 309 -32.82 6.81 -14.38
N SER A 310 -32.76 7.68 -15.39
CA SER A 310 -33.91 8.50 -15.80
C SER A 310 -33.75 9.00 -17.24
N SER A 311 -34.89 9.12 -17.91
CA SER A 311 -35.10 8.99 -19.34
C SER A 311 -35.21 10.32 -20.10
N ALA A 312 -34.80 10.26 -21.38
CA ALA A 312 -35.35 10.88 -22.61
C ALA A 312 -35.78 12.37 -22.64
N ALA A 313 -35.24 13.12 -23.60
CA ALA A 313 -35.97 13.58 -24.81
C ALA A 313 -35.08 14.45 -25.73
N SER A 314 -35.35 14.35 -27.03
CA SER A 314 -34.67 14.89 -28.20
C SER A 314 -35.20 16.26 -28.67
N SER A 315 -34.34 17.14 -29.24
CA SER A 315 -34.61 17.89 -30.49
C SER A 315 -33.44 18.78 -30.96
N GLU A 316 -33.48 19.17 -32.23
CA GLU A 316 -32.43 19.59 -33.18
C GLU A 316 -31.79 21.00 -33.06
N SER A 317 -30.55 21.06 -33.59
CA SER A 317 -29.84 22.09 -34.41
C SER A 317 -29.67 23.57 -33.96
N SER A 318 -28.41 24.02 -33.87
CA SER A 318 -27.77 24.99 -34.78
C SER A 318 -26.39 25.44 -34.27
N ALA A 319 -25.52 25.81 -35.23
CA ALA A 319 -24.11 26.25 -35.10
C ALA A 319 -23.84 27.25 -33.94
N THR A 320 -22.66 27.34 -33.30
CA THR A 320 -21.33 27.66 -33.87
C THR A 320 -20.26 27.58 -32.75
N ALA A 321 -19.04 27.17 -33.09
CA ALA A 321 -17.72 27.43 -32.45
C ALA A 321 -17.45 27.14 -30.95
N THR A 322 -16.40 26.31 -30.72
CA THR A 322 -15.24 26.53 -29.80
C THR A 322 -14.89 25.33 -28.89
N THR A 323 -13.58 25.05 -28.80
CA THR A 323 -12.83 24.19 -27.85
C THR A 323 -12.91 22.67 -28.05
N ILE A 324 -11.78 22.10 -28.49
CA ILE A 324 -11.54 20.66 -28.58
C ILE A 324 -11.38 20.10 -27.17
N TRP A 325 -12.42 19.43 -26.67
CA TRP A 325 -12.32 18.45 -25.60
C TRP A 325 -12.16 17.07 -26.25
N GLN A 326 -11.06 16.37 -25.95
CA GLN A 326 -10.90 14.98 -26.36
C GLN A 326 -11.74 14.08 -25.44
N THR A 327 -12.88 13.63 -25.92
CA THR A 327 -13.66 12.56 -25.31
C THR A 327 -13.21 11.23 -25.91
N PHE A 328 -12.70 10.33 -25.09
CA PHE A 328 -12.43 8.95 -25.49
C PHE A 328 -13.75 8.18 -25.57
N THR A 329 -14.16 7.80 -26.79
CA THR A 329 -15.24 6.84 -27.00
C THR A 329 -14.68 5.43 -26.79
N SER A 330 -14.97 4.84 -25.63
CA SER A 330 -14.67 3.43 -25.37
C SER A 330 -15.73 2.55 -26.04
N THR A 331 -15.32 1.79 -27.06
CA THR A 331 -16.12 0.70 -27.62
C THR A 331 -16.14 -0.46 -26.63
N ILE A 332 -17.30 -0.72 -26.03
CA ILE A 332 -17.53 -1.87 -25.15
C ILE A 332 -17.62 -3.14 -26.03
N PRO A 333 -16.77 -4.17 -25.84
CA PRO A 333 -16.97 -5.46 -26.49
C PRO A 333 -18.12 -6.21 -25.81
N THR A 334 -19.05 -6.72 -26.62
CA THR A 334 -20.14 -7.60 -26.17
C THR A 334 -19.56 -8.93 -25.69
N VAL A 335 -19.61 -9.19 -24.37
CA VAL A 335 -19.27 -10.50 -23.79
C VAL A 335 -20.53 -11.35 -23.70
N THR A 336 -20.47 -12.56 -24.27
CA THR A 336 -21.54 -13.55 -24.15
C THR A 336 -21.38 -14.28 -22.82
N GLU A 337 -22.31 -14.06 -21.89
CA GLU A 337 -22.31 -14.69 -20.58
C GLU A 337 -22.76 -16.15 -20.69
N THR A 338 -21.86 -17.10 -20.41
CA THR A 338 -22.21 -18.52 -20.32
C THR A 338 -22.61 -18.81 -18.88
N ALA A 339 -23.91 -18.96 -18.63
CA ALA A 339 -24.43 -19.30 -17.32
C ALA A 339 -24.08 -20.75 -16.95
N TRP A 340 -23.27 -20.94 -15.91
CA TRP A 340 -23.02 -22.25 -15.31
C TRP A 340 -24.14 -22.58 -14.32
N ARG A 341 -24.82 -23.71 -14.53
CA ARG A 341 -25.75 -24.29 -13.55
C ARG A 341 -25.00 -25.23 -12.62
N THR A 342 -25.05 -24.95 -11.32
CA THR A 342 -24.63 -25.90 -10.28
C THR A 342 -25.63 -27.05 -10.21
N MET A 343 -25.16 -28.28 -10.43
CA MET A 343 -25.94 -29.49 -10.10
C MET A 343 -25.47 -30.01 -8.74
N GLU A 344 -26.35 -29.99 -7.75
CA GLU A 344 -26.13 -30.69 -6.48
C GLU A 344 -26.44 -32.17 -6.67
N LYS A 345 -25.44 -33.02 -6.40
CA LYS A 345 -25.60 -34.49 -6.36
C LYS A 345 -25.44 -34.95 -4.92
N THR A 346 -26.54 -35.35 -4.29
CA THR A 346 -26.52 -35.97 -2.97
C THR A 346 -25.88 -37.35 -3.06
N VAL A 347 -24.75 -37.56 -2.38
CA VAL A 347 -24.11 -38.86 -2.21
C VAL A 347 -24.45 -39.40 -0.83
N THR A 348 -25.18 -40.52 -0.77
CA THR A 348 -25.46 -41.21 0.49
C THR A 348 -24.23 -42.04 0.87
N VAL A 349 -23.52 -41.63 1.91
CA VAL A 349 -22.41 -42.40 2.48
C VAL A 349 -23.01 -43.58 3.26
N ARG A 350 -22.70 -44.81 2.86
CA ARG A 350 -22.99 -46.01 3.67
C ARG A 350 -21.97 -46.10 4.81
N GLU A 351 -22.47 -46.38 6.00
CA GLU A 351 -21.70 -46.53 7.24
C GLU A 351 -20.50 -47.46 7.09
N CYS A 352 -19.35 -47.02 7.61
CA CYS A 352 -18.17 -47.86 7.79
C CYS A 352 -18.40 -48.77 9.01
N GLN A 353 -18.47 -50.08 8.79
CA GLN A 353 -18.37 -51.06 9.87
C GLN A 353 -16.94 -51.09 10.42
N ALA A 354 -16.79 -50.70 11.69
CA ALA A 354 -15.57 -50.93 12.45
C ALA A 354 -15.43 -52.44 12.74
N THR A 355 -14.40 -53.08 12.18
CA THR A 355 -13.98 -54.42 12.58
C THR A 355 -13.00 -54.29 13.74
N GLY A 356 -13.44 -54.70 14.93
CA GLY A 356 -12.62 -54.77 16.12
C GLY A 356 -11.60 -55.90 16.02
N ALA A 357 -10.32 -55.57 16.19
CA ALA A 357 -9.26 -56.53 16.43
C ALA A 357 -9.43 -57.09 17.86
N THR A 358 -9.66 -58.40 17.96
CA THR A 358 -9.65 -59.11 19.25
C THR A 358 -8.28 -59.73 19.43
N SER A 359 -7.63 -59.40 20.54
CA SER A 359 -6.33 -59.89 20.97
C SER A 359 -6.34 -61.40 21.23
N ALA A 360 -5.38 -62.13 20.66
CA ALA A 360 -5.08 -63.50 21.02
C ALA A 360 -4.35 -63.54 22.38
N GLY A 361 -4.89 -64.31 23.31
CA GLY A 361 -4.23 -64.72 24.54
C GLY A 361 -4.47 -66.21 24.75
N GLN A 362 -3.49 -67.02 24.36
CA GLN A 362 -2.97 -68.25 24.98
C GLN A 362 -2.16 -69.05 23.96
#